data_AF-A0AAV0JF50-F1
#
_entry.id   AF-A0AAV0JF50-F1
#
_cell.length_a   1.000
_cell.length_b   1.000
_cell.length_c   1.000
_cell.angle_alpha   90.00
_cell.angle_beta   90.00
_cell.angle_gamma   90.00
#
_symmetry.space_group_name_H-M   'P 1'
#
loop_
_entity.id
_entity.type
_entity.pdbx_description
1 polymer ?
#
loop_
_entity_poly.entity_id
_entity_poly.type
_entity_poly.pdbx_seq_one_letter_code
_entity_poly.pdbx_strand_id
1 'polypeptide(L)'
;GKGTGSFGKRRNKTHTLCVRCGRRSFHLQKSRYNWSEKAIRRKTTGTGRMRYLRNVPRRFKTNFREGTEAAPRSKGTAAASS
;
A
#
# COMPACT_ATOMS: atom_id res chain seq x y z
N GLY A 1 43.30 -8.39 11.02
CA GLY A 1 43.12 -8.75 9.60
C GLY A 1 41.66 -8.60 9.17
N LYS A 2 41.42 -8.45 7.87
CA LYS A 2 40.08 -8.50 7.26
C LYS A 2 39.57 -9.95 7.24
N GLY A 3 38.27 -10.18 7.01
CA GLY A 3 37.71 -11.54 6.86
C GLY A 3 37.01 -12.09 8.11
N THR A 4 37.15 -13.37 8.39
CA THR A 4 36.41 -14.14 9.42
C THR A 4 36.41 -13.48 10.81
N GLY A 5 37.56 -13.05 11.31
CA GLY A 5 37.67 -12.39 12.63
C GLY A 5 36.87 -11.08 12.76
N SER A 6 36.56 -10.42 11.63
CA SER A 6 35.74 -9.20 11.61
C SER A 6 34.24 -9.48 11.68
N PHE A 7 33.77 -10.63 11.20
CA PHE A 7 32.35 -11.01 11.25
C PHE A 7 31.89 -11.30 12.69
N GLY A 8 32.76 -11.91 13.53
CA GLY A 8 32.44 -12.20 14.93
C GLY A 8 32.18 -10.95 15.80
N LYS A 9 32.61 -9.78 15.35
CA LYS A 9 32.43 -8.49 16.06
C LYS A 9 31.14 -7.75 15.68
N ARG A 10 30.33 -8.26 14.73
CA ARG A 10 29.12 -7.57 14.20
C ARG A 10 27.89 -7.69 15.10
N ARG A 11 27.94 -7.11 16.31
CA ARG A 11 26.86 -7.16 17.31
C ARG A 11 25.94 -5.93 17.27
N ASN A 12 26.48 -4.75 16.96
CA ASN A 12 25.70 -3.51 16.87
C ASN A 12 24.86 -3.48 15.58
N LYS A 13 23.60 -3.06 15.69
CA LYS A 13 22.68 -2.97 14.55
C LYS A 13 22.50 -1.51 14.15
N THR A 14 22.80 -1.20 12.90
CA THR A 14 22.61 0.15 12.35
C THR A 14 21.20 0.37 11.82
N HIS A 15 20.50 -0.71 11.42
CA HIS A 15 19.15 -0.66 10.86
C HIS A 15 18.16 -1.45 11.71
N THR A 16 17.03 -0.82 12.03
CA THR A 16 15.87 -1.42 12.72
C THR A 16 14.64 -1.44 11.83
N LEU A 17 13.54 -2.01 12.33
CA LEU A 17 12.26 -2.06 11.63
C LEU A 17 11.67 -0.65 11.50
N CYS A 18 11.29 -0.28 10.29
CA CYS A 18 10.59 0.98 10.02
C CYS A 18 9.09 0.81 10.26
N VAL A 19 8.53 1.52 11.24
CA VAL A 19 7.09 1.50 11.57
C VAL A 19 6.20 1.80 10.35
N ARG A 20 6.65 2.66 9.44
CA ARG A 20 5.87 3.06 8.25
C ARG A 20 5.80 1.99 7.17
N CYS A 21 6.87 1.22 6.96
CA CYS A 21 6.96 0.32 5.81
C CYS A 21 7.22 -1.16 6.17
N GLY A 22 7.37 -1.48 7.46
CA GLY A 22 7.61 -2.84 7.96
C GLY A 22 8.96 -3.45 7.58
N ARG A 23 9.84 -2.72 6.88
CA ARG A 23 11.15 -3.22 6.44
C ARG A 23 12.25 -2.88 7.45
N ARG A 24 13.26 -3.75 7.58
CA ARG A 24 14.50 -3.48 8.34
C ARG A 24 15.40 -2.54 7.54
N SER A 25 15.00 -1.27 7.47
CA SER A 25 15.67 -0.24 6.69
C SER A 25 15.68 1.13 7.38
N PHE A 26 15.24 1.21 8.64
CA PHE A 26 15.30 2.45 9.39
C PHE A 26 16.69 2.55 10.01
N HIS A 27 17.52 3.46 9.52
CA HIS A 27 18.87 3.65 10.06
C HIS A 27 18.79 4.50 11.33
N LEU A 28 19.38 4.03 12.44
CA LEU A 28 19.25 4.68 13.75
C LEU A 28 19.85 6.10 13.79
N GLN A 29 20.98 6.29 13.10
CA GLN A 29 21.71 7.56 13.09
C GLN A 29 21.43 8.46 11.87
N LYS A 30 20.76 7.95 10.82
CA LYS A 30 20.68 8.64 9.52
C LYS A 30 19.26 8.58 8.96
N SER A 31 18.84 9.65 8.31
CA SER A 31 17.52 9.76 7.70
C SER A 31 17.50 9.32 6.23
N ARG A 32 16.30 9.21 5.64
CA ARG A 32 16.10 8.69 4.27
C ARG A 32 16.70 9.62 3.21
N TYR A 33 17.14 9.01 2.10
CA TYR A 33 17.58 9.70 0.89
C TYR A 33 16.58 9.50 -0.28
N ASN A 34 16.44 10.51 -1.14
CA ASN A 34 15.41 10.58 -2.20
C ASN A 34 15.94 10.36 -3.65
N TRP A 35 17.20 9.97 -3.83
CA TRP A 35 17.84 9.90 -5.15
C TRP A 35 17.59 8.59 -5.92
N SER A 36 16.97 7.57 -5.33
CA SER A 36 16.77 6.27 -5.99
C SER A 36 15.35 6.13 -6.55
N GLU A 37 15.19 6.32 -7.86
CA GLU A 37 13.90 6.21 -8.55
C GLU A 37 13.21 4.85 -8.37
N LYS A 38 13.97 3.74 -8.45
CA LYS A 38 13.44 2.38 -8.26
C LYS A 38 12.92 2.19 -6.82
N ALA A 39 13.59 2.78 -5.84
CA ALA A 39 13.15 2.74 -4.45
C ALA A 39 11.88 3.59 -4.21
N ILE A 40 11.74 4.72 -4.92
CA ILE A 40 10.52 5.54 -4.94
C ILE A 40 9.36 4.74 -5.54
N ARG A 41 9.54 4.14 -6.72
CA ARG A 41 8.51 3.35 -7.41
C ARG A 41 7.95 2.21 -6.57
N ARG A 42 8.78 1.50 -5.80
CA ARG A 42 8.33 0.42 -4.89
C ARG A 42 7.42 0.88 -3.75
N LYS A 43 7.39 2.18 -3.45
CA LYS A 43 6.67 2.76 -2.30
C LYS A 43 5.65 3.83 -2.71
N THR A 44 5.51 4.09 -4.01
CA THR A 44 4.59 5.12 -4.51
C THR A 44 3.13 4.72 -4.32
N THR A 45 2.24 5.71 -4.33
CA THR A 45 0.79 5.51 -4.34
C THR A 45 0.41 4.59 -5.50
N GLY A 46 -0.46 3.61 -5.27
CA GLY A 46 -0.74 2.55 -6.25
C GLY A 46 -0.38 1.15 -5.76
N THR A 47 0.71 1.04 -5.01
CA THR A 47 1.28 -0.26 -4.59
C THR A 47 0.60 -0.89 -3.37
N GLY A 48 -0.14 -0.08 -2.61
CA GLY A 48 -0.83 -0.51 -1.39
C GLY A 48 -2.28 -0.90 -1.60
N ARG A 49 -2.99 -1.12 -0.49
CA ARG A 49 -4.42 -1.48 -0.51
C ARG A 49 -5.31 -0.42 -1.17
N MET A 50 -4.88 0.85 -1.19
CA MET A 50 -5.64 1.96 -1.78
C MET A 50 -7.12 1.97 -1.35
N ARG A 51 -7.42 1.68 -0.06
CA ARG A 51 -8.79 1.45 0.43
C ARG A 51 -9.74 2.60 0.10
N TYR A 52 -9.27 3.84 0.24
CA TYR A 52 -10.03 5.02 -0.12
C TYR A 52 -10.01 5.24 -1.65
N LEU A 53 -8.82 5.40 -2.22
CA LEU A 53 -8.64 5.76 -3.63
C LEU A 53 -9.19 4.73 -4.63
N ARG A 54 -9.36 3.45 -4.28
CA ARG A 54 -10.02 2.46 -5.16
C ARG A 54 -11.50 2.77 -5.37
N ASN A 55 -12.16 3.30 -4.35
CA ASN A 55 -13.59 3.60 -4.41
C ASN A 55 -13.86 4.98 -5.02
N VAL A 56 -12.87 5.89 -4.98
CA VAL A 56 -13.02 7.27 -5.50
C VAL A 56 -13.39 7.30 -6.99
N PRO A 57 -12.73 6.57 -7.92
CA PRO A 57 -13.13 6.54 -9.33
C PRO A 57 -14.56 6.02 -9.54
N ARG A 58 -15.01 5.06 -8.73
CA ARG A 58 -16.39 4.56 -8.79
C ARG A 58 -17.38 5.64 -8.37
N ARG A 59 -17.11 6.35 -7.27
CA ARG A 59 -17.94 7.48 -6.81
C ARG A 59 -17.92 8.64 -7.79
N PHE A 60 -16.76 8.92 -8.41
CA PHE A 60 -16.61 9.95 -9.43
C PHE A 60 -17.51 9.69 -10.64
N LYS A 61 -17.58 8.44 -11.14
CA LYS A 61 -18.49 8.04 -12.22
C LYS A 61 -19.96 8.26 -11.90
N THR A 62 -20.32 8.24 -10.61
CA THR A 62 -21.68 8.50 -10.12
C THR A 62 -21.82 9.91 -9.55
N ASN A 63 -20.94 10.86 -9.92
CA ASN A 63 -20.94 12.26 -9.47
C ASN A 63 -21.01 12.43 -7.94
N PHE A 64 -20.35 11.56 -7.18
CA PHE A 64 -20.31 11.58 -5.72
C PHE A 64 -21.69 11.63 -5.06
N ARG A 65 -22.70 10.98 -5.66
CA ARG A 65 -24.03 10.83 -5.04
C ARG A 65 -23.91 10.10 -3.69
N GLU A 66 -24.50 10.67 -2.66
CA GLU A 66 -24.57 10.12 -1.29
C GLU A 66 -26.03 10.10 -0.80
N GLY A 67 -26.33 9.29 0.22
CA GLY A 67 -27.66 9.25 0.86
C GLY A 67 -28.80 8.60 0.07
N THR A 68 -28.52 8.00 -1.10
CA THR A 68 -29.54 7.30 -1.89
C THR A 68 -29.61 5.82 -1.52
N GLU A 69 -30.78 5.33 -1.14
CA GLU A 69 -31.02 3.90 -0.99
C GLU A 69 -31.26 3.26 -2.37
N ALA A 70 -30.66 2.09 -2.59
CA ALA A 70 -30.91 1.34 -3.81
C ALA A 70 -32.34 0.81 -3.77
N ALA A 71 -33.13 1.10 -4.81
CA ALA A 71 -34.46 0.53 -4.93
C ALA A 71 -34.38 -1.00 -4.81
N PRO A 72 -35.29 -1.63 -4.03
CA PRO A 72 -35.30 -3.07 -3.87
C PRO A 72 -35.44 -3.73 -5.25
N ARG A 73 -34.56 -4.69 -5.55
CA ARG A 73 -34.63 -5.43 -6.80
C ARG A 73 -35.85 -6.34 -6.74
N SER A 74 -36.89 -6.06 -7.53
CA SER A 74 -37.96 -7.02 -7.75
C SER A 74 -37.39 -8.23 -8.48
N LYS A 75 -37.70 -9.45 -8.01
CA LYS A 75 -37.47 -10.66 -8.81
C LYS A 75 -38.39 -10.53 -10.03
N GLY A 76 -37.82 -10.21 -11.19
CA GLY A 76 -38.56 -10.22 -12.44
C GLY A 76 -39.23 -11.58 -12.60
N THR A 77 -40.54 -11.61 -12.77
CA THR A 77 -41.24 -12.80 -13.26
C THR A 77 -40.59 -13.18 -14.59
N ALA A 78 -40.16 -14.45 -14.72
CA ALA A 78 -39.65 -14.96 -15.98
C ALA A 78 -40.66 -14.67 -17.09
N ALA A 79 -40.21 -14.09 -18.20
CA ALA A 79 -41.06 -13.88 -19.36
C ALA A 79 -41.59 -15.24 -19.82
N ALA A 80 -42.91 -15.39 -19.86
CA ALA A 80 -43.54 -16.57 -20.44
C ALA A 80 -43.19 -16.59 -21.93
N SER A 81 -42.47 -17.62 -22.35
CA SER A 81 -42.23 -17.92 -23.75
C SER A 81 -43.55 -18.30 -24.42
N SER A 82 -43.94 -17.57 -25.46
CA SER A 82 -44.85 -18.06 -26.49
C SER A 82 -44.12 -19.01 -27.43
#